data_AF-A0A7Y2G7U5-F1
#
_entry.id   AF-A0A7Y2G7U5-F1
#
_cell.length_a   1.000
_cell.length_b   1.000
_cell.length_c   1.000
_cell.angle_alpha   90.00
_cell.angle_beta   90.00
_cell.angle_gamma   90.00
#
_symmetry.space_group_name_H-M   'P 1'
#
loop_
_entity.id
_entity.type
_entity.pdbx_description
1 polymer ?
#
loop_
_entity_poly.entity_id
_entity_poly.type
_entity_poly.pdbx_seq_one_letter_code
_entity_poly.pdbx_strand_id
1 'polypeptide(L)'
;AGDALPFTARHGEDLARDGAAAWADDARLIYVENDEGVDALGTAERWGYLFYSPALDAARAYSVRGDEIRTATDLEFDFAAPPLPGEWIDSAQALAAAEEKGAKFREKHGGSVTSMFLVRGLLYPENPDVPTWAVVYGSPTTSGLWVVVDAVSGKVVKTWRG
;
A
#
# COMPACT_ATOMS: atom_id res chain seq x y z
N ALA A 1 15.52 20.19 5.44
CA ALA A 1 15.51 18.73 5.29
C ALA A 1 15.81 18.45 3.84
N GLY A 2 16.76 17.56 3.53
CA GLY A 2 17.03 17.19 2.14
C GLY A 2 15.86 16.39 1.58
N ASP A 3 15.54 16.59 0.30
CA ASP A 3 14.50 15.83 -0.38
C ASP A 3 14.93 14.35 -0.40
N ALA A 4 14.15 13.49 0.25
CA ALA A 4 14.39 12.06 0.20
C ALA A 4 14.03 11.55 -1.20
N LEU A 5 14.87 10.71 -1.79
CA LEU A 5 14.57 10.14 -3.10
C LEU A 5 13.36 9.19 -2.98
N PRO A 6 12.39 9.25 -3.91
CA PRO A 6 11.31 8.30 -3.98
C PRO A 6 11.80 6.86 -4.08
N PHE A 7 11.10 5.94 -3.42
CA PHE A 7 11.41 4.51 -3.39
C PHE A 7 10.13 3.67 -3.48
N THR A 8 10.25 2.38 -3.75
CA THR A 8 9.13 1.44 -3.82
C THR A 8 8.73 0.93 -2.43
N ALA A 9 7.52 0.41 -2.29
CA ALA A 9 7.00 -0.03 -1.01
C ALA A 9 7.85 -1.09 -0.30
N ARG A 10 8.53 -2.00 -1.02
CA ARG A 10 9.41 -3.01 -0.41
C ARG A 10 10.63 -2.41 0.27
N HIS A 11 11.20 -1.33 -0.25
CA HIS A 11 12.48 -0.80 0.27
C HIS A 11 12.37 -0.37 1.73
N GLY A 12 11.25 0.25 2.14
CA GLY A 12 11.05 0.66 3.53
C GLY A 12 10.53 -0.45 4.46
N GLU A 13 10.20 -1.64 3.93
CA GLU A 13 9.53 -2.69 4.70
C GLU A 13 10.42 -3.29 5.78
N ASP A 14 11.68 -3.60 5.47
CA ASP A 14 12.61 -4.23 6.41
C ASP A 14 12.80 -3.33 7.65
N LEU A 15 12.99 -2.03 7.42
CA LEU A 15 13.11 -1.05 8.50
C LEU A 15 11.82 -0.97 9.35
N ALA A 16 10.65 -0.98 8.71
CA ALA A 16 9.38 -0.98 9.43
C ALA A 16 9.18 -2.29 10.22
N ARG A 17 9.61 -3.44 9.69
CA ARG A 17 9.56 -4.74 10.37
C ARG A 17 10.47 -4.80 11.58
N ASP A 18 11.69 -4.27 11.48
CA ASP A 18 12.59 -4.17 12.63
C ASP A 18 12.00 -3.27 13.71
N GLY A 19 11.40 -2.14 13.32
CA GLY A 19 10.68 -1.26 14.22
C GLY A 19 9.49 -1.94 14.90
N ALA A 20 8.73 -2.74 14.16
CA ALA A 20 7.58 -3.49 14.67
C ALA A 20 8.01 -4.62 15.61
N ALA A 21 9.07 -5.36 15.29
CA ALA A 21 9.62 -6.42 16.13
C ALA A 21 10.15 -5.86 17.47
N ALA A 22 10.76 -4.66 17.47
CA ALA A 22 11.17 -3.99 18.70
C ALA A 22 9.99 -3.52 19.57
N TRP A 23 8.80 -3.34 18.98
CA TRP A 23 7.59 -2.99 19.70
C TRP A 23 6.85 -4.23 20.23
N ALA A 24 6.69 -5.26 19.39
CA ALA A 24 6.07 -6.53 19.75
C ALA A 24 6.59 -7.68 18.87
N ASP A 25 7.10 -8.75 19.49
CA ASP A 25 7.68 -9.92 18.78
C ASP A 25 6.66 -10.63 17.85
N ASP A 26 5.38 -10.53 18.17
CA ASP A 26 4.29 -11.14 17.41
C ASP A 26 3.63 -10.17 16.41
N ALA A 27 4.14 -8.95 16.26
CA ALA A 27 3.63 -7.98 15.30
C ALA A 27 3.62 -8.56 13.88
N ARG A 28 2.51 -8.37 13.17
CA ARG A 28 2.32 -8.79 11.78
C ARG A 28 1.89 -7.61 10.93
N LEU A 29 2.51 -7.46 9.76
CA LEU A 29 2.13 -6.46 8.77
C LEU A 29 0.74 -6.79 8.23
N ILE A 30 -0.17 -5.81 8.22
CA ILE A 30 -1.56 -6.00 7.77
C ILE A 30 -1.95 -5.03 6.64
N TYR A 31 -1.22 -3.93 6.49
CA TYR A 31 -1.53 -2.89 5.50
C TYR A 31 -0.29 -2.08 5.15
N VAL A 32 -0.19 -1.67 3.88
CA VAL A 32 0.85 -0.78 3.35
C VAL A 32 0.19 0.29 2.50
N GLU A 33 0.60 1.54 2.60
CA GLU A 33 0.14 2.61 1.72
C GLU A 33 1.21 3.67 1.45
N ASN A 34 1.02 4.46 0.41
CA ASN A 34 1.81 5.67 0.23
C ASN A 34 1.28 6.79 1.15
N ASP A 35 2.13 7.30 2.04
CA ASP A 35 1.79 8.45 2.89
C ASP A 35 2.00 9.79 2.17
N GLU A 36 2.69 9.75 1.02
CA GLU A 36 2.97 10.90 0.15
C GLU A 36 2.72 10.51 -1.32
N GLY A 37 2.75 11.48 -2.23
CA GLY A 37 2.40 11.27 -3.63
C GLY A 37 3.21 10.15 -4.29
N VAL A 38 2.51 9.27 -5.02
CA VAL A 38 3.12 8.23 -5.86
C VAL A 38 3.38 8.78 -7.26
N ASP A 39 4.57 8.53 -7.78
CA ASP A 39 4.96 8.92 -9.13
C ASP A 39 4.59 7.86 -10.20
N ALA A 40 4.95 8.15 -11.44
CA ALA A 40 4.66 7.27 -12.57
C ALA A 40 5.45 5.93 -12.55
N LEU A 41 6.41 5.77 -11.65
CA LEU A 41 7.20 4.56 -11.47
C LEU A 41 6.70 3.71 -10.30
N GLY A 42 5.64 4.16 -9.61
CA GLY A 42 5.10 3.46 -8.44
C GLY A 42 5.97 3.67 -7.21
N THR A 43 6.72 4.77 -7.17
CA THR A 43 7.57 5.15 -6.04
C THR A 43 6.94 6.33 -5.30
N ALA A 44 7.21 6.43 -4.00
CA ALA A 44 6.81 7.55 -3.17
C ALA A 44 7.97 7.96 -2.26
N GLU A 45 7.98 9.23 -1.82
CA GLU A 45 8.95 9.70 -0.83
C GLU A 45 8.71 9.09 0.56
N ARG A 46 7.50 8.61 0.82
CA ARG A 46 7.11 8.08 2.13
C ARG A 46 6.05 7.00 2.01
N TRP A 47 6.26 5.91 2.74
CA TRP A 47 5.35 4.77 2.83
C TRP A 47 4.95 4.53 4.28
N GLY A 48 3.67 4.23 4.49
CA GLY A 48 3.09 3.82 5.75
C GLY A 48 2.96 2.30 5.80
N TYR A 49 3.31 1.71 6.95
CA TYR A 49 3.23 0.28 7.24
C TYR A 49 2.49 0.08 8.54
N LEU A 50 1.35 -0.60 8.50
CA LEU A 50 0.56 -0.89 9.68
C LEU A 50 0.81 -2.33 10.14
N PHE A 51 1.13 -2.47 11.42
CA PHE A 51 1.32 -3.75 12.09
C PHE A 51 0.29 -3.95 13.19
N TYR A 52 -0.08 -5.19 13.44
CA TYR A 52 -0.94 -5.59 14.56
C TYR A 52 -0.28 -6.69 15.38
N SER A 53 -0.37 -6.58 16.70
CA SER A 53 0.09 -7.57 17.68
C SER A 53 -1.13 -8.22 18.35
N PRO A 54 -1.38 -9.52 18.11
CA PRO A 54 -2.42 -10.26 18.82
C PRO A 54 -2.22 -10.32 20.34
N ALA A 55 -0.98 -10.35 20.83
CA ALA A 55 -0.66 -10.42 22.26
C ALA A 55 -0.95 -9.11 22.99
N LEU A 56 -0.77 -7.97 22.31
CA LEU A 56 -1.08 -6.65 22.84
C LEU A 56 -2.50 -6.17 22.52
N ASP A 57 -3.18 -6.84 21.57
CA ASP A 57 -4.46 -6.41 21.00
C ASP A 57 -4.41 -4.95 20.52
N ALA A 58 -3.33 -4.62 19.82
CA ALA A 58 -3.01 -3.25 19.43
C ALA A 58 -2.41 -3.21 18.03
N ALA A 59 -2.58 -2.07 17.36
CA ALA A 59 -1.95 -1.78 16.08
C ALA A 59 -0.99 -0.60 16.19
N ARG A 60 0.09 -0.63 15.41
CA ARG A 60 1.07 0.46 15.31
C ARG A 60 1.42 0.72 13.86
N ALA A 61 1.29 1.98 13.46
CA ALA A 61 1.70 2.46 12.14
C ALA A 61 3.13 3.00 12.18
N TYR A 62 3.91 2.65 11.17
CA TYR A 62 5.26 3.16 10.94
C TYR A 62 5.29 3.90 9.61
N SER A 63 5.71 5.16 9.64
CA SER A 63 5.90 5.97 8.43
C SER A 63 7.40 6.05 8.12
N VAL A 64 7.81 5.53 6.97
CA VAL A 64 9.22 5.43 6.54
C VAL A 64 9.48 6.37 5.38
N ARG A 65 10.57 7.15 5.47
CA ARG A 65 11.04 8.08 4.43
C ARG A 65 12.54 7.92 4.22
N GLY A 66 12.93 7.33 3.08
CA GLY A 66 14.30 6.87 2.86
C GLY A 66 14.63 5.73 3.82
N ASP A 67 15.77 5.82 4.49
CA ASP A 67 16.23 4.80 5.45
C ASP A 67 15.91 5.18 6.91
N GLU A 68 14.86 5.99 7.13
CA GLU A 68 14.46 6.49 8.45
C GLU A 68 12.98 6.28 8.74
N ILE A 69 12.65 5.80 9.95
CA ILE A 69 11.30 5.86 10.51
C ILE A 69 11.04 7.29 10.97
N ARG A 70 10.10 7.98 10.32
CA ARG A 70 9.70 9.35 10.66
C ARG A 70 8.70 9.39 11.81
N THR A 71 7.84 8.40 11.89
CA THR A 71 6.77 8.34 12.88
C THR A 71 6.45 6.89 13.20
N ALA A 72 6.20 6.62 14.47
CA ALA A 72 5.62 5.39 14.97
C ALA A 72 4.42 5.78 15.86
N THR A 73 3.23 5.31 15.51
CA THR A 73 1.99 5.75 16.18
C THR A 73 1.15 4.54 16.56
N ASP A 74 0.84 4.41 17.85
CA ASP A 74 -0.15 3.47 18.34
C ASP A 74 -1.54 3.90 17.89
N LEU A 75 -2.29 2.95 17.35
CA LEU A 75 -3.67 3.15 16.93
C LEU A 75 -4.58 2.51 17.96
N GLU A 76 -5.36 3.34 18.65
CA GLU A 76 -6.32 2.93 19.68
C GLU A 76 -7.65 2.49 19.04
N PHE A 77 -7.60 1.56 18.08
CA PHE A 77 -8.79 0.91 17.55
C PHE A 77 -8.52 -0.52 17.13
N ASP A 78 -9.55 -1.37 17.29
CA ASP A 78 -9.50 -2.77 16.87
C ASP A 78 -9.46 -2.83 15.35
N PHE A 79 -8.28 -3.15 14.81
CA PHE A 79 -8.10 -3.39 13.38
C PHE A 79 -7.73 -4.85 13.15
N ALA A 80 -8.73 -5.72 13.22
CA ALA A 80 -8.60 -7.14 12.91
C ALA A 80 -8.53 -7.39 11.39
N ALA A 81 -7.49 -6.85 10.74
CA ALA A 81 -7.18 -7.18 9.37
C ALA A 81 -6.29 -8.44 9.30
N PRO A 82 -6.55 -9.34 8.35
CA PRO A 82 -5.78 -10.57 8.25
C PRO A 82 -4.35 -10.24 7.75
N PRO A 83 -3.27 -10.79 8.36
CA PRO A 83 -1.89 -10.42 8.04
C PRO A 83 -1.51 -10.61 6.58
N LEU A 84 -0.74 -9.68 6.03
CA LEU A 84 -0.17 -9.83 4.70
C LEU A 84 0.84 -11.00 4.71
N PRO A 85 0.81 -11.89 3.70
CA PRO A 85 1.86 -12.90 3.54
C PRO A 85 3.19 -12.22 3.26
N GLY A 86 4.31 -12.93 3.43
CA GLY A 86 5.64 -12.40 3.12
C GLY A 86 5.85 -12.16 1.62
N GLU A 87 5.15 -12.91 0.76
CA GLU A 87 5.28 -12.86 -0.69
C GLU A 87 4.19 -11.99 -1.33
N TRP A 88 4.62 -10.91 -1.99
CA TRP A 88 3.82 -10.01 -2.80
C TRP A 88 4.73 -9.14 -3.68
N ILE A 89 4.26 -8.79 -4.86
CA ILE A 89 4.93 -7.91 -5.83
C ILE A 89 5.00 -6.48 -5.28
N ASP A 90 6.08 -5.78 -5.60
CA ASP A 90 6.31 -4.43 -5.14
C ASP A 90 5.39 -3.39 -5.83
N SER A 91 5.34 -2.17 -5.30
CA SER A 91 4.49 -1.08 -5.80
C SER A 91 4.73 -0.74 -7.27
N ALA A 92 5.98 -0.75 -7.73
CA ALA A 92 6.31 -0.53 -9.14
C ALA A 92 5.70 -1.60 -10.06
N GLN A 93 5.73 -2.87 -9.64
CA GLN A 93 5.16 -3.98 -10.41
C GLN A 93 3.62 -3.94 -10.40
N ALA A 94 3.03 -3.60 -9.24
CA ALA A 94 1.59 -3.42 -9.11
C ALA A 94 1.07 -2.27 -9.98
N LEU A 95 1.80 -1.14 -10.01
CA LEU A 95 1.46 -0.02 -10.89
C LEU A 95 1.55 -0.45 -12.35
N ALA A 96 2.65 -1.08 -12.77
CA ALA A 96 2.83 -1.57 -14.13
C ALA A 96 1.69 -2.51 -14.58
N ALA A 97 1.17 -3.36 -13.68
CA ALA A 97 0.01 -4.20 -13.95
C ALA A 97 -1.30 -3.40 -14.13
N ALA A 98 -1.48 -2.31 -13.38
CA ALA A 98 -2.65 -1.45 -13.45
C ALA A 98 -2.65 -0.49 -14.66
N GLU A 99 -1.47 -0.23 -15.24
CA GLU A 99 -1.28 0.81 -16.24
C GLU A 99 -2.11 0.64 -17.52
N GLU A 100 -2.47 -0.58 -17.92
CA GLU A 100 -3.33 -0.78 -19.09
C GLU A 100 -4.71 -0.11 -18.92
N LYS A 101 -5.22 -0.06 -17.68
CA LYS A 101 -6.47 0.65 -17.34
C LYS A 101 -6.20 2.09 -16.95
N GLY A 102 -5.13 2.33 -16.19
CA GLY A 102 -4.68 3.65 -15.76
C GLY A 102 -4.42 4.60 -16.91
N ALA A 103 -3.63 4.20 -17.91
CA ALA A 103 -3.27 5.03 -19.05
C ALA A 103 -4.50 5.51 -19.83
N LYS A 104 -5.46 4.61 -20.10
CA LYS A 104 -6.74 4.96 -20.76
C LYS A 104 -7.53 5.98 -19.96
N PHE A 105 -7.53 5.85 -18.64
CA PHE A 105 -8.18 6.81 -17.75
C PHE A 105 -7.49 8.17 -17.79
N ARG A 106 -6.15 8.20 -17.69
CA ARG A 106 -5.37 9.43 -17.75
C ARG A 106 -5.52 10.17 -19.08
N GLU A 107 -5.47 9.45 -20.19
CA GLU A 107 -5.65 10.01 -21.54
C GLU A 107 -7.03 10.67 -21.70
N LYS A 108 -8.08 9.99 -21.23
CA LYS A 108 -9.45 10.46 -21.40
C LYS A 108 -9.86 11.57 -20.42
N HIS A 109 -9.27 11.58 -19.22
CA HIS A 109 -9.77 12.39 -18.11
C HIS A 109 -8.70 13.27 -17.43
N GLY A 110 -7.46 13.29 -17.93
CA GLY A 110 -6.37 14.09 -17.35
C GLY A 110 -6.03 13.69 -15.91
N GLY A 111 -6.15 12.41 -15.58
CA GLY A 111 -5.91 11.88 -14.22
C GLY A 111 -4.45 11.53 -13.92
N SER A 112 -4.17 11.17 -12.67
CA SER A 112 -2.89 10.64 -12.20
C SER A 112 -3.12 9.60 -11.10
N VAL A 113 -2.10 8.80 -10.76
CA VAL A 113 -2.14 7.98 -9.54
C VAL A 113 -2.20 8.93 -8.34
N THR A 114 -3.07 8.63 -7.39
CA THR A 114 -3.20 9.40 -6.14
C THR A 114 -2.87 8.54 -4.93
N SER A 115 -3.16 7.25 -5.00
CA SER A 115 -2.94 6.32 -3.89
C SER A 115 -2.64 4.93 -4.40
N MET A 116 -1.81 4.22 -3.65
CA MET A 116 -1.51 2.82 -3.76
C MET A 116 -1.55 2.23 -2.36
N PHE A 117 -2.32 1.18 -2.16
CA PHE A 117 -2.30 0.45 -0.89
C PHE A 117 -2.49 -1.04 -1.05
N LEU A 118 -1.85 -1.80 -0.16
CA LEU A 118 -1.85 -3.26 -0.12
C LEU A 118 -2.62 -3.74 1.10
N VAL A 119 -3.59 -4.60 0.87
CA VAL A 119 -4.42 -5.19 1.93
C VAL A 119 -4.85 -6.60 1.54
N ARG A 120 -5.18 -7.44 2.52
CA ARG A 120 -5.76 -8.77 2.31
C ARG A 120 -7.24 -8.78 2.70
N GLY A 121 -8.07 -9.45 1.90
CA GLY A 121 -9.49 -9.69 2.20
C GLY A 121 -10.47 -8.60 1.77
N LEU A 122 -10.10 -7.32 1.92
CA LEU A 122 -11.05 -6.22 1.76
C LEU A 122 -11.52 -5.99 0.30
N LEU A 123 -10.61 -6.09 -0.66
CA LEU A 123 -10.87 -5.63 -2.03
C LEU A 123 -11.23 -6.76 -3.02
N TYR A 124 -11.02 -8.01 -2.61
CA TYR A 124 -11.29 -9.19 -3.42
C TYR A 124 -12.05 -10.25 -2.60
N PRO A 125 -13.32 -9.98 -2.23
CA PRO A 125 -14.08 -10.83 -1.32
C PRO A 125 -14.35 -12.24 -1.86
N GLU A 126 -14.27 -12.45 -3.17
CA GLU A 126 -14.37 -13.76 -3.81
C GLU A 126 -13.15 -14.65 -3.53
N ASN A 127 -12.01 -14.04 -3.17
CA ASN A 127 -10.80 -14.75 -2.77
C ASN A 127 -10.05 -13.97 -1.66
N PRO A 128 -10.60 -13.98 -0.43
CA PRO A 128 -10.18 -13.06 0.63
C PRO A 128 -8.78 -13.35 1.18
N ASP A 129 -8.22 -14.53 0.92
CA ASP A 129 -6.87 -14.89 1.33
C ASP A 129 -5.79 -14.29 0.41
N VAL A 130 -6.17 -13.77 -0.76
CA VAL A 130 -5.24 -13.14 -1.70
C VAL A 130 -4.97 -11.69 -1.26
N PRO A 131 -3.71 -11.30 -1.00
CA PRO A 131 -3.36 -9.90 -0.83
C PRO A 131 -3.52 -9.16 -2.17
N THR A 132 -4.00 -7.93 -2.10
CA THR A 132 -4.27 -7.11 -3.29
C THR A 132 -3.75 -5.70 -3.13
N TRP A 133 -3.13 -5.20 -4.19
CA TRP A 133 -2.87 -3.77 -4.37
C TRP A 133 -4.12 -3.09 -4.93
N ALA A 134 -4.60 -2.03 -4.30
CA ALA A 134 -5.41 -1.02 -4.95
C ALA A 134 -4.50 0.06 -5.52
N VAL A 135 -4.64 0.34 -6.81
CA VAL A 135 -4.07 1.50 -7.49
C VAL A 135 -5.22 2.44 -7.83
N VAL A 136 -5.19 3.62 -7.22
CA VAL A 136 -6.25 4.63 -7.34
C VAL A 136 -5.75 5.75 -8.24
N TYR A 137 -6.50 6.00 -9.32
CA TYR A 137 -6.28 7.12 -10.20
C TYR A 137 -7.35 8.20 -9.94
N GLY A 138 -6.93 9.40 -9.58
CA GLY A 138 -7.80 10.56 -9.41
C GLY A 138 -7.85 11.44 -10.65
N SER A 139 -8.94 12.20 -10.81
CA SER A 139 -9.05 13.26 -11.82
C SER A 139 -9.90 14.42 -11.26
N PRO A 140 -9.58 15.68 -11.60
CA PRO A 140 -10.44 16.81 -11.24
C PRO A 140 -11.76 16.86 -12.03
N THR A 141 -11.91 16.05 -13.09
CA THR A 141 -13.05 16.16 -14.02
C THR A 141 -14.05 15.00 -13.92
N THR A 142 -13.74 13.96 -13.14
CA THR A 142 -14.57 12.76 -13.02
C THR A 142 -14.18 11.96 -11.78
N SER A 143 -15.01 11.00 -11.39
CA SER A 143 -14.71 10.03 -10.34
C SER A 143 -13.35 9.36 -10.47
N GLY A 144 -12.80 8.86 -9.36
CA GLY A 144 -11.57 8.07 -9.39
C GLY A 144 -11.76 6.72 -10.10
N LEU A 145 -10.69 6.21 -10.72
CA LEU A 145 -10.61 4.81 -11.15
C LEU A 145 -9.88 4.01 -10.08
N TRP A 146 -10.50 2.93 -9.64
CA TRP A 146 -9.88 1.94 -8.79
C TRP A 146 -9.48 0.73 -9.63
N VAL A 147 -8.23 0.31 -9.52
CA VAL A 147 -7.72 -0.91 -10.16
C VAL A 147 -7.14 -1.80 -9.07
N VAL A 148 -7.69 -3.00 -8.92
CA VAL A 148 -7.23 -3.97 -7.92
C VAL A 148 -6.43 -5.05 -8.61
N VAL A 149 -5.21 -5.23 -8.13
CA VAL A 149 -4.21 -6.15 -8.64
C VAL A 149 -3.96 -7.22 -7.58
N ASP A 150 -4.06 -8.49 -7.96
CA ASP A 150 -3.57 -9.62 -7.17
C ASP A 150 -2.07 -9.42 -6.91
N ALA A 151 -1.70 -9.25 -5.64
CA ALA A 151 -0.34 -8.93 -5.27
C ALA A 151 0.61 -10.13 -5.37
N VAL A 152 0.13 -11.35 -5.62
CA VAL A 152 0.98 -12.51 -5.90
C VAL A 152 1.21 -12.64 -7.41
N SER A 153 0.13 -12.61 -8.19
CA SER A 153 0.21 -12.90 -9.63
C SER A 153 0.41 -11.68 -10.53
N GLY A 154 0.19 -10.47 -10.01
CA GLY A 154 0.20 -9.23 -10.81
C GLY A 154 -0.98 -9.10 -11.76
N LYS A 155 -2.03 -9.91 -11.61
CA LYS A 155 -3.22 -9.83 -12.46
C LYS A 155 -4.19 -8.79 -11.92
N VAL A 156 -4.76 -7.97 -12.81
CA VAL A 156 -5.91 -7.14 -12.47
C VAL A 156 -7.12 -8.05 -12.22
N VAL A 157 -7.66 -8.01 -11.01
CA VAL A 157 -8.81 -8.84 -10.59
C VAL A 157 -10.12 -8.07 -10.56
N LYS A 158 -10.05 -6.74 -10.38
CA LYS A 158 -11.26 -5.90 -10.28
C LYS A 158 -10.94 -4.46 -10.67
N THR A 159 -11.95 -3.77 -11.20
CA THR A 159 -11.89 -2.33 -11.44
C THR A 159 -13.26 -1.69 -11.17
N TRP A 160 -13.30 -0.48 -10.63
CA TRP A 160 -14.54 0.29 -10.52
C TRP A 160 -14.29 1.80 -10.54
N ARG A 161 -15.37 2.57 -10.63
CA ARG A 161 -15.38 4.03 -10.57
C ARG A 161 -15.87 4.46 -9.19
N GLY A 162 -15.18 5.40 -8.56
CA GLY A 162 -15.59 6.01 -7.29
C GLY A 162 -16.73 6.99 -7.43
#